data_AF-A0A9E4FP74-F1
#
_entry.id   AF-A0A9E4FP74-F1
#
_cell.length_a   1.000
_cell.length_b   1.000
_cell.length_c   1.000
_cell.angle_alpha   90.00
_cell.angle_beta   90.00
_cell.angle_gamma   90.00
#
_symmetry.space_group_name_H-M   'P 1'
#
loop_
_entity.id
_entity.type
_entity.pdbx_description
1 polymer ?
#
loop_
_entity_poly.entity_id
_entity_poly.type
_entity_poly.pdbx_seq_one_letter_code
_entity_poly.pdbx_strand_id
1 'polypeptide(L)'
;MRWSRAFPILLAVGAISLLLSLSLASAQGGFGTVTISDGIANSDEASISIPKVADLPANEVYEGWFVSDDWSRSISTGILAVQDGGVSQTFTIASPEEDGSLTPLGINLFAFFDKFVVTIEPAEDTDPDPSDKIYLIGTLADNINEIRQINFSNPGSPAYSAGFHAGVPKGAAVGLVEQTGEVSAHAQMALSSMNAGQTSEALAHAEIAVNIITGGTSDLDGDGQGANPGDGYGAMTYASDVAAIAGAVGVLGEDLAASAMGVNDSLQGIVDTVNQAASAVAAGSDTAARSFIHSAANQSMDASSAADGVYMAAQGLGEYTLHIPPEEPSVGDPTVPQMAMASLIAGMVLLAFGGLVVFRNRRSRTTA
;
A
#
# COMPACT_ATOMS: atom_id res chain seq x y z
N MET A 1 -33.42 28.86 -66.73
CA MET A 1 -33.45 29.76 -65.55
C MET A 1 -34.42 29.21 -64.50
N ARG A 2 -34.04 28.17 -63.74
CA ARG A 2 -34.81 27.60 -62.61
C ARG A 2 -33.86 26.81 -61.70
N TRP A 3 -32.93 27.49 -61.04
CA TRP A 3 -31.99 26.89 -60.07
C TRP A 3 -32.06 27.57 -58.67
N SER A 4 -32.96 28.53 -58.47
CA SER A 4 -33.01 29.38 -57.26
C SER A 4 -33.83 28.84 -56.09
N ARG A 5 -34.34 27.59 -56.14
CA ARG A 5 -35.21 27.05 -55.07
C ARG A 5 -34.70 25.80 -54.34
N ALA A 6 -33.62 25.17 -54.82
CA ALA A 6 -33.07 23.97 -54.17
C ALA A 6 -31.90 24.28 -53.20
N PHE A 7 -31.28 25.45 -53.32
CA PHE A 7 -30.13 25.84 -52.51
C PHE A 7 -30.44 26.12 -51.01
N PRO A 8 -31.58 26.73 -50.62
CA PRO A 8 -31.81 27.07 -49.21
C PRO A 8 -32.18 25.86 -48.34
N ILE A 9 -32.68 24.76 -48.91
CA ILE A 9 -33.05 23.55 -48.15
C ILE A 9 -31.81 22.71 -47.79
N LEU A 10 -30.79 22.70 -48.65
CA LEU A 10 -29.51 22.01 -48.38
C LEU A 10 -28.67 22.72 -47.31
N LEU A 11 -28.81 24.04 -47.17
CA LEU A 11 -28.11 24.84 -46.16
C LEU A 11 -28.76 24.71 -44.77
N ALA A 12 -30.07 24.45 -44.71
CA ALA A 12 -30.80 24.22 -43.46
C ALA A 12 -30.51 22.85 -42.83
N VAL A 13 -30.28 21.80 -43.64
CA VAL A 13 -29.92 20.46 -43.13
C VAL A 13 -28.47 20.41 -42.64
N GLY A 14 -27.56 21.19 -43.24
CA GLY A 14 -26.17 21.32 -42.76
C GLY A 14 -26.01 22.16 -41.49
N ALA A 15 -26.99 23.01 -41.15
CA ALA A 15 -26.95 23.85 -39.95
C ALA A 15 -27.46 23.13 -38.68
N ILE A 16 -28.26 22.06 -38.81
CA ILE A 16 -28.76 21.28 -37.66
C ILE A 16 -27.68 20.35 -37.10
N SER A 17 -26.68 19.96 -37.90
CA SER A 17 -25.52 19.16 -37.44
C SER A 17 -24.45 19.97 -36.69
N LEU A 18 -24.58 21.31 -36.62
CA LEU A 18 -23.71 22.19 -35.82
C LEU A 18 -24.24 22.45 -34.39
N LEU A 19 -25.38 21.86 -34.01
CA LEU A 19 -25.96 21.91 -32.67
C LEU A 19 -25.68 20.65 -31.83
N LEU A 20 -24.74 19.80 -32.25
CA LEU A 20 -24.19 18.81 -31.34
C LEU A 20 -23.36 19.56 -30.29
N SER A 21 -23.96 19.70 -29.12
CA SER A 21 -23.33 20.14 -27.88
C SER A 21 -21.99 19.42 -27.73
N LEU A 22 -20.90 20.13 -28.03
CA LEU A 22 -19.60 19.82 -27.45
C LEU A 22 -19.74 20.13 -25.96
N SER A 23 -20.33 19.20 -25.21
CA SER A 23 -20.01 19.09 -23.79
C SER A 23 -18.51 18.86 -23.75
N LEU A 24 -17.76 19.90 -23.41
CA LEU A 24 -16.42 19.74 -22.89
C LEU A 24 -16.58 18.77 -21.71
N ALA A 25 -16.18 17.51 -21.92
CA ALA A 25 -15.81 16.66 -20.81
C ALA A 25 -14.74 17.45 -20.07
N SER A 26 -15.10 17.97 -18.90
CA SER A 26 -14.14 18.47 -17.94
C SER A 26 -13.23 17.31 -17.62
N ALA A 27 -12.11 17.23 -18.33
CA ALA A 27 -10.97 16.49 -17.87
C ALA A 27 -10.68 16.94 -16.42
N GLN A 28 -10.08 16.03 -15.65
CA GLN A 28 -9.31 16.30 -14.44
C GLN A 28 -10.04 16.01 -13.12
N GLY A 29 -10.08 14.72 -12.79
CA GLY A 29 -10.37 14.08 -11.50
C GLY A 29 -10.27 12.59 -11.78
N GLY A 30 -9.29 11.89 -11.20
CA GLY A 30 -8.94 10.56 -11.71
C GLY A 30 -7.71 9.89 -11.13
N PHE A 31 -7.09 10.48 -10.11
CA PHE A 31 -5.93 9.90 -9.44
C PHE A 31 -6.00 10.18 -7.96
N GLY A 32 -5.38 9.32 -7.18
CA GLY A 32 -5.29 9.42 -5.73
C GLY A 32 -4.28 8.43 -5.20
N THR A 33 -4.08 8.46 -3.90
CA THR A 33 -3.20 7.53 -3.21
C THR A 33 -3.89 6.99 -1.98
N VAL A 34 -3.60 5.74 -1.65
CA VAL A 34 -3.91 5.15 -0.35
C VAL A 34 -2.62 4.61 0.24
N THR A 35 -2.24 5.13 1.40
CA THR A 35 -1.06 4.66 2.13
C THR A 35 -1.51 3.91 3.38
N ILE A 36 -0.85 2.79 3.69
CA ILE A 36 -1.11 2.02 4.89
C ILE A 36 -0.13 2.41 5.99
N SER A 37 -0.63 2.49 7.22
CA SER A 37 0.14 2.79 8.43
C SER A 37 -0.42 2.01 9.62
N ASP A 38 0.22 2.15 10.77
CA ASP A 38 -0.33 1.68 12.04
C ASP A 38 -1.36 2.68 12.58
N GLY A 39 -2.51 2.16 13.01
CA GLY A 39 -3.47 2.86 13.85
C GLY A 39 -3.50 2.21 15.23
N ILE A 40 -4.24 1.10 15.36
CA ILE A 40 -4.38 0.36 16.62
C ILE A 40 -3.43 -0.85 16.65
N ALA A 41 -3.21 -1.47 15.49
CA ALA A 41 -2.31 -2.58 15.28
C ALA A 41 -1.44 -2.37 14.04
N ASN A 42 -0.53 -3.32 13.78
CA ASN A 42 0.39 -3.26 12.67
C ASN A 42 -0.35 -3.23 11.32
N SER A 43 -0.15 -2.14 10.55
CA SER A 43 -0.71 -1.92 9.21
C SER A 43 -2.23 -2.00 9.13
N ASP A 44 -2.96 -1.53 10.14
CA ASP A 44 -4.43 -1.58 10.20
C ASP A 44 -5.15 -0.27 9.86
N GLU A 45 -4.39 0.78 9.53
CA GLU A 45 -4.88 2.10 9.16
C GLU A 45 -4.53 2.43 7.70
N ALA A 46 -5.42 3.17 7.05
CA ALA A 46 -5.27 3.67 5.70
C ALA A 46 -5.55 5.17 5.64
N SER A 47 -4.66 5.91 5.01
CA SER A 47 -4.88 7.32 4.66
C SER A 47 -5.20 7.45 3.17
N ILE A 48 -6.40 7.92 2.86
CA ILE A 48 -6.96 8.04 1.51
C ILE A 48 -6.88 9.50 1.08
N SER A 49 -6.24 9.77 -0.05
CA SER A 49 -6.08 11.11 -0.62
C SER A 49 -6.44 11.12 -2.11
N ILE A 50 -7.52 11.82 -2.46
CA ILE A 50 -7.96 11.99 -3.84
C ILE A 50 -8.08 13.50 -4.09
N PRO A 51 -7.09 14.14 -4.74
CA PRO A 51 -7.05 15.60 -4.83
C PRO A 51 -8.24 16.23 -5.53
N LYS A 52 -8.86 15.48 -6.46
CA LYS A 52 -10.04 15.94 -7.17
C LYS A 52 -10.91 14.77 -7.64
N VAL A 53 -12.21 14.87 -7.38
CA VAL A 53 -13.25 13.97 -7.86
C VAL A 53 -14.26 14.73 -8.72
N ALA A 54 -15.09 14.00 -9.45
CA ALA A 54 -16.19 14.59 -10.21
C ALA A 54 -17.38 14.88 -9.28
N ASP A 55 -18.19 15.87 -9.64
CA ASP A 55 -19.46 16.09 -8.94
C ASP A 55 -20.42 14.93 -9.25
N LEU A 56 -20.97 14.32 -8.20
CA LEU A 56 -21.99 13.28 -8.31
C LEU A 56 -23.41 13.88 -8.20
N PRO A 57 -24.42 13.25 -8.83
CA PRO A 57 -25.81 13.51 -8.53
C PRO A 57 -26.12 13.33 -7.03
N ALA A 58 -27.13 14.04 -6.52
CA ALA A 58 -27.47 14.05 -5.09
C ALA A 58 -27.88 12.67 -4.51
N ASN A 59 -28.14 11.68 -5.36
CA ASN A 59 -28.52 10.32 -4.96
C ASN A 59 -27.37 9.32 -5.12
N GLU A 60 -26.16 9.79 -5.39
CA GLU A 60 -24.94 8.97 -5.54
C GLU A 60 -23.84 9.51 -4.62
N VAL A 61 -23.00 8.61 -4.11
CA VAL A 61 -21.87 8.89 -3.23
C VAL A 61 -20.65 8.11 -3.67
N TYR A 62 -19.46 8.58 -3.28
CA TYR A 62 -18.25 7.79 -3.41
C TYR A 62 -18.08 6.91 -2.17
N GLU A 63 -17.72 5.65 -2.37
CA GLU A 63 -17.37 4.73 -1.28
C GLU A 63 -16.03 4.05 -1.57
N GLY A 64 -15.21 3.91 -0.54
CA GLY A 64 -13.90 3.26 -0.63
C GLY A 64 -13.97 1.83 -0.13
N TRP A 65 -13.20 0.94 -0.77
CA TRP A 65 -13.19 -0.48 -0.41
C TRP A 65 -11.80 -1.07 -0.54
N PHE A 66 -11.41 -1.85 0.46
CA PHE A 66 -10.33 -2.81 0.35
C PHE A 66 -10.86 -4.12 -0.21
N VAL A 67 -10.20 -4.69 -1.22
CA VAL A 67 -10.68 -5.88 -1.94
C VAL A 67 -9.56 -6.89 -2.16
N SER A 68 -9.84 -8.18 -1.96
CA SER A 68 -8.92 -9.28 -2.25
C SER A 68 -8.68 -9.44 -3.76
N ASP A 69 -7.63 -10.18 -4.13
CA ASP A 69 -7.31 -10.35 -5.54
C ASP A 69 -8.48 -10.91 -6.38
N ASP A 70 -9.15 -11.91 -5.82
CA ASP A 70 -10.26 -12.67 -6.42
C ASP A 70 -11.65 -12.06 -6.17
N TRP A 71 -11.74 -10.86 -5.58
CA TRP A 71 -12.98 -10.20 -5.19
C TRP A 71 -13.86 -10.99 -4.19
N SER A 72 -13.34 -12.07 -3.59
CA SER A 72 -14.10 -12.88 -2.63
C SER A 72 -14.23 -12.22 -1.25
N ARG A 73 -13.43 -11.18 -0.98
CA ARG A 73 -13.45 -10.41 0.26
C ARG A 73 -13.38 -8.94 -0.04
N SER A 74 -14.24 -8.18 0.61
CA SER A 74 -14.25 -6.72 0.60
C SER A 74 -14.46 -6.19 2.01
N ILE A 75 -13.90 -5.01 2.30
CA ILE A 75 -14.23 -4.21 3.48
C ILE A 75 -14.45 -2.78 3.01
N SER A 76 -15.64 -2.24 3.32
CA SER A 76 -15.94 -0.83 3.12
C SER A 76 -15.15 0.04 4.11
N THR A 77 -14.61 1.14 3.60
CA THR A 77 -14.03 2.24 4.40
C THR A 77 -15.08 3.29 4.81
N GLY A 78 -16.32 3.09 4.39
CA GLY A 78 -17.44 4.02 4.45
C GLY A 78 -17.42 5.04 3.31
N ILE A 79 -18.48 5.84 3.28
CA ILE A 79 -18.68 6.96 2.34
C ILE A 79 -17.50 7.92 2.43
N LEU A 80 -16.90 8.21 1.27
CA LEU A 80 -15.81 9.16 1.13
C LEU A 80 -16.35 10.59 1.13
N ALA A 81 -16.02 11.33 2.18
CA ALA A 81 -16.48 12.71 2.31
C ALA A 81 -15.76 13.62 1.31
N VAL A 82 -16.50 14.15 0.33
CA VAL A 82 -15.98 15.12 -0.65
C VAL A 82 -15.98 16.52 -0.06
N GLN A 83 -14.80 17.11 0.09
CA GLN A 83 -14.60 18.47 0.61
C GLN A 83 -13.74 19.25 -0.38
N ASP A 84 -14.17 20.46 -0.74
CA ASP A 84 -13.49 21.31 -1.74
C ASP A 84 -13.18 20.60 -3.07
N GLY A 85 -14.02 19.63 -3.44
CA GLY A 85 -13.89 18.85 -4.67
C GLY A 85 -12.90 17.68 -4.60
N GLY A 86 -12.33 17.35 -3.44
CA GLY A 86 -11.44 16.21 -3.23
C GLY A 86 -11.81 15.37 -1.99
N VAL A 87 -11.06 14.32 -1.73
CA VAL A 87 -11.20 13.43 -0.56
C VAL A 87 -9.89 13.43 0.22
N SER A 88 -10.00 13.59 1.55
CA SER A 88 -8.92 13.33 2.50
C SER A 88 -9.53 12.69 3.73
N GLN A 89 -9.28 11.40 3.92
CA GLN A 89 -9.92 10.60 4.96
C GLN A 89 -8.96 9.54 5.49
N THR A 90 -9.06 9.26 6.79
CA THR A 90 -8.39 8.13 7.43
C THR A 90 -9.42 7.06 7.74
N PHE A 91 -9.05 5.81 7.52
CA PHE A 91 -9.80 4.63 7.87
C PHE A 91 -8.94 3.73 8.73
N THR A 92 -9.45 3.32 9.89
CA THR A 92 -8.78 2.36 10.76
C THR A 92 -9.72 1.17 10.94
N ILE A 93 -9.21 -0.05 10.78
CA ILE A 93 -10.02 -1.25 11.06
C ILE A 93 -10.24 -1.35 12.57
N ALA A 94 -11.38 -0.84 13.03
CA ALA A 94 -11.94 -1.23 14.33
C ALA A 94 -12.52 -2.64 14.18
N SER A 95 -12.15 -3.58 15.06
CA SER A 95 -12.83 -4.88 15.10
C SER A 95 -14.33 -4.66 15.34
N PRO A 96 -15.25 -5.43 14.73
CA PRO A 96 -16.65 -5.34 15.12
C PRO A 96 -16.80 -5.66 16.61
N GLU A 97 -17.35 -4.71 17.37
CA GLU A 97 -17.81 -4.89 18.76
C GLU A 97 -19.08 -5.77 18.80
N GLU A 98 -19.02 -7.04 18.38
CA GLU A 98 -20.25 -7.85 18.36
C GLU A 98 -20.59 -8.55 19.69
N ASP A 99 -19.70 -8.59 20.70
CA ASP A 99 -20.08 -9.22 22.00
C ASP A 99 -19.51 -8.62 23.30
N GLY A 100 -18.71 -7.56 23.26
CA GLY A 100 -18.11 -6.98 24.48
C GLY A 100 -16.93 -7.78 25.05
N SER A 101 -16.49 -8.84 24.38
CA SER A 101 -15.15 -9.42 24.52
C SER A 101 -14.11 -8.44 24.00
N LEU A 102 -13.04 -8.25 24.77
CA LEU A 102 -11.83 -7.54 24.35
C LEU A 102 -11.11 -8.37 23.27
N THR A 103 -11.66 -8.41 22.06
CA THR A 103 -10.97 -8.95 20.89
C THR A 103 -9.81 -8.04 20.51
N PRO A 104 -8.63 -8.58 20.14
CA PRO A 104 -7.53 -7.76 19.64
C PRO A 104 -8.01 -6.93 18.45
N LEU A 105 -7.84 -5.61 18.54
CA LEU A 105 -8.16 -4.63 17.52
C LEU A 105 -7.16 -4.75 16.35
N GLY A 106 -7.61 -4.40 15.14
CA GLY A 106 -6.75 -4.23 13.96
C GLY A 106 -6.46 -5.50 13.15
N ILE A 107 -6.85 -5.50 11.88
CA ILE A 107 -6.43 -6.49 10.87
C ILE A 107 -5.35 -5.83 10.01
N ASN A 108 -4.20 -6.49 9.83
CA ASN A 108 -3.18 -6.02 8.91
C ASN A 108 -3.73 -5.98 7.47
N LEU A 109 -3.83 -4.78 6.89
CA LEU A 109 -4.41 -4.54 5.56
C LEU A 109 -3.61 -5.23 4.45
N PHE A 110 -2.30 -5.41 4.61
CA PHE A 110 -1.49 -6.16 3.66
C PHE A 110 -1.82 -7.65 3.65
N ALA A 111 -2.42 -8.21 4.71
CA ALA A 111 -2.63 -9.65 4.83
C ALA A 111 -3.62 -10.20 3.80
N PHE A 112 -4.66 -9.44 3.46
CA PHE A 112 -5.83 -9.98 2.74
C PHE A 112 -6.28 -9.16 1.54
N PHE A 113 -5.81 -7.93 1.38
CA PHE A 113 -6.27 -7.02 0.35
C PHE A 113 -5.15 -6.72 -0.64
N ASP A 114 -5.51 -6.75 -1.91
CA ASP A 114 -4.59 -6.56 -3.04
C ASP A 114 -4.97 -5.28 -3.80
N LYS A 115 -6.21 -4.83 -3.63
CA LYS A 115 -6.80 -3.70 -4.32
C LYS A 115 -7.45 -2.73 -3.35
N PHE A 116 -7.43 -1.47 -3.73
CA PHE A 116 -8.31 -0.45 -3.21
C PHE A 116 -9.17 0.09 -4.36
N VAL A 117 -10.48 0.08 -4.19
CA VAL A 117 -11.42 0.59 -5.20
C VAL A 117 -12.27 1.71 -4.62
N VAL A 118 -12.56 2.69 -5.46
CA VAL A 118 -13.56 3.71 -5.20
C VAL A 118 -14.71 3.47 -6.16
N THR A 119 -15.90 3.25 -5.63
CA THR A 119 -17.12 3.03 -6.41
C THR A 119 -18.07 4.22 -6.30
N ILE A 120 -19.03 4.29 -7.23
CA ILE A 120 -20.16 5.23 -7.16
C ILE A 120 -21.38 4.45 -6.70
N GLU A 121 -21.75 4.64 -5.43
CA GLU A 121 -22.86 3.94 -4.79
C GLU A 121 -24.11 4.81 -4.69
N PRO A 122 -25.32 4.21 -4.62
CA PRO A 122 -26.51 4.93 -4.20
C PRO A 122 -26.31 5.55 -2.81
N ALA A 123 -26.79 6.78 -2.59
CA ALA A 123 -26.72 7.41 -1.26
C ALA A 123 -27.47 6.64 -0.16
N GLU A 124 -28.47 5.86 -0.56
CA GLU A 124 -29.19 4.91 0.30
C GLU A 124 -28.89 3.51 -0.23
N ASP A 125 -27.83 2.89 0.30
CA ASP A 125 -27.40 1.55 -0.08
C ASP A 125 -27.60 0.54 1.06
N THR A 126 -28.00 -0.66 0.67
CA THR A 126 -28.14 -1.82 1.57
C THR A 126 -27.33 -3.03 1.09
N ASP A 127 -26.71 -2.92 -0.08
CA ASP A 127 -25.80 -3.93 -0.60
C ASP A 127 -24.48 -3.85 0.19
N PRO A 128 -24.03 -4.95 0.82
CA PRO A 128 -22.74 -4.96 1.50
C PRO A 128 -21.55 -5.08 0.54
N ASP A 129 -21.77 -5.31 -0.75
CA ASP A 129 -20.73 -5.49 -1.76
C ASP A 129 -20.51 -4.21 -2.59
N PRO A 130 -19.28 -3.93 -3.05
CA PRO A 130 -19.02 -2.79 -3.93
C PRO A 130 -19.77 -2.93 -5.26
N SER A 131 -20.34 -1.84 -5.77
CA SER A 131 -21.00 -1.89 -7.08
C SER A 131 -20.04 -2.00 -8.25
N ASP A 132 -20.57 -2.41 -9.40
CA ASP A 132 -19.85 -2.47 -10.67
C ASP A 132 -19.43 -1.09 -11.21
N LYS A 133 -19.89 0.02 -10.61
CA LYS A 133 -19.56 1.39 -11.03
C LYS A 133 -18.23 1.86 -10.42
N ILE A 134 -17.13 1.26 -10.85
CA ILE A 134 -15.79 1.61 -10.37
C ILE A 134 -15.37 2.99 -10.92
N TYR A 135 -15.12 3.94 -10.02
CA TYR A 135 -14.58 5.27 -10.33
C TYR A 135 -13.06 5.30 -10.37
N LEU A 136 -12.41 4.72 -9.36
CA LEU A 136 -10.96 4.57 -9.28
C LEU A 136 -10.59 3.17 -8.79
N ILE A 137 -9.42 2.71 -9.24
CA ILE A 137 -8.82 1.47 -8.77
C ILE A 137 -7.33 1.69 -8.55
N GLY A 138 -6.81 1.12 -7.47
CA GLY A 138 -5.38 0.91 -7.26
C GLY A 138 -5.15 -0.54 -6.89
N THR A 139 -4.06 -1.10 -7.39
CA THR A 139 -3.56 -2.41 -6.99
C THR A 139 -2.21 -2.17 -6.34
N LEU A 140 -1.88 -2.93 -5.30
CA LEU A 140 -0.51 -2.94 -4.78
C LEU A 140 0.46 -3.33 -5.91
N ALA A 141 1.69 -2.83 -5.83
CA ALA A 141 2.73 -3.09 -6.82
C ALA A 141 2.90 -4.60 -7.10
N ASP A 142 3.43 -4.94 -8.28
CA ASP A 142 3.67 -6.32 -8.73
C ASP A 142 4.44 -7.19 -7.71
N ASN A 143 5.14 -6.57 -6.75
CA ASN A 143 5.91 -7.17 -5.66
C ASN A 143 5.11 -7.32 -4.35
N ILE A 144 3.79 -7.52 -4.43
CA ILE A 144 2.92 -7.63 -3.24
C ILE A 144 3.35 -8.75 -2.29
N ASN A 145 3.89 -9.85 -2.81
CA ASN A 145 4.36 -10.97 -1.99
C ASN A 145 5.55 -10.56 -1.12
N GLU A 146 6.50 -9.82 -1.67
CA GLU A 146 7.66 -9.27 -0.97
C GLU A 146 7.21 -8.24 0.07
N ILE A 147 6.29 -7.34 -0.30
CA ILE A 147 5.72 -6.34 0.64
C ILE A 147 5.04 -7.05 1.83
N ARG A 148 4.27 -8.12 1.57
CA ARG A 148 3.64 -8.95 2.59
C ARG A 148 4.66 -9.68 3.46
N GLN A 149 5.74 -10.19 2.90
CA GLN A 149 6.80 -10.85 3.67
C GLN A 149 7.49 -9.86 4.63
N ILE A 150 7.68 -8.62 4.22
CA ILE A 150 8.29 -7.61 5.10
C ILE A 150 7.30 -7.16 6.19
N ASN A 151 6.06 -6.83 5.82
CA ASN A 151 5.13 -6.14 6.73
C ASN A 151 4.18 -7.05 7.52
N PHE A 152 3.97 -8.29 7.09
CA PHE A 152 2.93 -9.14 7.66
C PHE A 152 3.40 -10.57 7.98
N SER A 153 3.89 -11.33 7.00
CA SER A 153 4.24 -12.74 7.20
C SER A 153 5.39 -13.20 6.33
N ASN A 154 6.54 -13.44 6.94
CA ASN A 154 7.71 -14.03 6.29
C ASN A 154 7.82 -15.54 6.59
N PRO A 155 7.79 -16.42 5.58
CA PRO A 155 8.04 -17.84 5.78
C PRO A 155 9.38 -18.11 6.49
N GLY A 156 9.35 -18.89 7.57
CA GLY A 156 10.54 -19.26 8.35
C GLY A 156 10.77 -18.39 9.59
N SER A 157 10.14 -17.21 9.67
CA SER A 157 10.15 -16.41 10.89
C SER A 157 9.27 -17.03 11.99
N PRO A 158 9.60 -16.84 13.27
CA PRO A 158 8.72 -17.16 14.39
C PRO A 158 7.32 -16.59 14.23
N ALA A 159 6.34 -17.31 14.76
CA ALA A 159 4.96 -16.86 14.71
C ALA A 159 4.67 -15.74 15.72
N TYR A 160 3.65 -14.93 15.43
CA TYR A 160 3.03 -14.08 16.43
C TYR A 160 2.60 -14.94 17.63
N SER A 161 2.98 -14.51 18.83
CA SER A 161 2.68 -15.22 20.09
C SER A 161 1.27 -14.91 20.61
N ALA A 162 0.66 -13.82 20.17
CA ALA A 162 -0.66 -13.36 20.58
C ALA A 162 -1.33 -12.52 19.47
N GLY A 163 -2.58 -12.10 19.71
CA GLY A 163 -3.34 -11.24 18.79
C GLY A 163 -4.08 -12.01 17.69
N PHE A 164 -4.65 -11.26 16.73
CA PHE A 164 -5.45 -11.82 15.61
C PHE A 164 -4.64 -12.75 14.69
N HIS A 165 -3.32 -12.54 14.66
CA HIS A 165 -2.39 -13.29 13.82
C HIS A 165 -1.63 -14.38 14.58
N ALA A 166 -2.04 -14.73 15.81
CA ALA A 166 -1.37 -15.76 16.60
C ALA A 166 -1.20 -17.07 15.81
N GLY A 167 0.02 -17.59 15.76
CA GLY A 167 0.37 -18.78 15.00
C GLY A 167 0.72 -18.55 13.52
N VAL A 168 0.56 -17.32 13.00
CA VAL A 168 1.06 -16.91 11.68
C VAL A 168 2.52 -16.45 11.81
N PRO A 169 3.46 -16.85 10.93
CA PRO A 169 4.81 -16.29 10.87
C PRO A 169 4.75 -14.76 10.80
N LYS A 170 5.58 -14.07 11.58
CA LYS A 170 5.60 -12.60 11.57
C LYS A 170 6.36 -12.03 10.38
N GLY A 171 6.00 -10.82 9.97
CA GLY A 171 6.71 -10.08 8.92
C GLY A 171 8.13 -9.75 9.34
N ALA A 172 9.07 -9.70 8.39
CA ALA A 172 10.48 -9.51 8.70
C ALA A 172 10.76 -8.17 9.43
N ALA A 173 10.11 -7.07 9.01
CA ALA A 173 10.28 -5.77 9.65
C ALA A 173 9.55 -5.69 11.01
N VAL A 174 8.41 -6.38 11.15
CA VAL A 174 7.70 -6.50 12.43
C VAL A 174 8.58 -7.20 13.46
N GLY A 175 9.17 -8.34 13.09
CA GLY A 175 10.08 -9.07 13.96
C GLY A 175 11.34 -8.27 14.30
N LEU A 176 11.87 -7.49 13.35
CA LEU A 176 13.00 -6.59 13.61
C LEU A 176 12.68 -5.56 14.71
N VAL A 177 11.54 -4.89 14.62
CA VAL A 177 11.10 -3.90 15.63
C VAL A 177 10.90 -4.58 16.98
N GLU A 178 10.18 -5.69 17.03
CA GLU A 178 9.94 -6.44 18.28
C GLU A 178 11.27 -6.83 18.96
N GLN A 179 12.18 -7.47 18.22
CA GLN A 179 13.43 -7.96 18.81
C GLN A 179 14.38 -6.81 19.16
N THR A 180 14.47 -5.73 18.37
CA THR A 180 15.32 -4.58 18.73
C THR A 180 14.78 -3.81 19.94
N GLY A 181 13.46 -3.76 20.13
CA GLY A 181 12.83 -3.24 21.34
C GLY A 181 13.24 -4.02 22.60
N GLU A 182 13.21 -5.35 22.54
CA GLU A 182 13.66 -6.22 23.64
C GLU A 182 15.17 -6.08 23.92
N VAL A 183 16.00 -5.97 22.86
CA VAL A 183 17.44 -5.65 23.00
C VAL A 183 17.64 -4.34 23.74
N SER A 184 16.89 -3.29 23.38
CA SER A 184 16.99 -1.99 24.03
C SER A 184 16.58 -2.07 25.50
N ALA A 185 15.47 -2.75 25.82
CA ALA A 185 15.03 -2.94 27.19
C ALA A 185 16.10 -3.63 28.05
N HIS A 186 16.70 -4.72 27.55
CA HIS A 186 17.74 -5.44 28.26
C HIS A 186 19.06 -4.65 28.38
N ALA A 187 19.46 -3.91 27.35
CA ALA A 187 20.64 -3.05 27.45
C ALA A 187 20.46 -1.91 28.47
N GLN A 188 19.25 -1.35 28.61
CA GLN A 188 18.94 -0.36 29.65
C GLN A 188 18.91 -0.97 31.06
N MET A 189 18.38 -2.19 31.21
CA MET A 189 18.46 -2.92 32.48
C MET A 189 19.91 -3.24 32.87
N ALA A 190 20.76 -3.59 31.90
CA ALA A 190 22.20 -3.77 32.11
C ALA A 190 22.86 -2.49 32.61
N LEU A 191 22.56 -1.34 31.99
CA LEU A 191 23.07 -0.03 32.41
C LEU A 191 22.59 0.35 33.82
N SER A 192 21.32 0.13 34.13
CA SER A 192 20.75 0.39 35.46
C SER A 192 21.46 -0.43 36.54
N SER A 193 21.63 -1.73 36.31
CA SER A 193 22.32 -2.66 37.22
C SER A 193 23.79 -2.27 37.42
N MET A 194 24.47 -1.91 36.32
CA MET A 194 25.86 -1.42 36.38
C MET A 194 25.94 -0.12 37.20
N ASN A 195 24.97 0.78 37.05
CA ASN A 195 24.90 2.01 37.83
C ASN A 195 24.67 1.79 39.33
N ALA A 196 23.91 0.76 39.69
CA ALA A 196 23.72 0.30 41.06
C ALA A 196 24.93 -0.48 41.63
N GLY A 197 25.97 -0.74 40.83
CA GLY A 197 27.14 -1.52 41.24
C GLY A 197 26.91 -3.03 41.23
N GLN A 198 25.85 -3.49 40.57
CA GLN A 198 25.48 -4.90 40.43
C GLN A 198 26.08 -5.47 39.13
N THR A 199 27.41 -5.65 39.09
CA THR A 199 28.13 -6.04 37.87
C THR A 199 27.66 -7.38 37.29
N SER A 200 27.37 -8.38 38.12
CA SER A 200 26.87 -9.69 37.66
C SER A 200 25.50 -9.58 37.00
N GLU A 201 24.56 -8.85 37.62
CA GLU A 201 23.23 -8.61 37.04
C GLU A 201 23.30 -7.77 35.75
N ALA A 202 24.24 -6.81 35.70
CA ALA A 202 24.50 -6.06 34.48
C ALA A 202 24.98 -6.95 33.33
N LEU A 203 25.86 -7.91 33.60
CA LEU A 203 26.33 -8.86 32.59
C LEU A 203 25.23 -9.82 32.15
N ALA A 204 24.39 -10.32 33.06
CA ALA A 204 23.24 -11.16 32.72
C ALA A 204 22.27 -10.46 31.75
N HIS A 205 21.94 -9.19 32.00
CA HIS A 205 21.10 -8.43 31.08
C HIS A 205 21.80 -8.13 29.74
N ALA A 206 23.12 -7.87 29.75
CA ALA A 206 23.88 -7.64 28.54
C ALA A 206 24.01 -8.91 27.67
N GLU A 207 24.15 -10.07 28.31
CA GLU A 207 24.10 -11.38 27.67
C GLU A 207 22.77 -11.63 27.00
N ILE A 208 21.67 -11.39 27.72
CA ILE A 208 20.33 -11.53 27.15
C ILE A 208 20.18 -10.67 25.88
N ALA A 209 20.66 -9.42 25.91
CA ALA A 209 20.65 -8.56 24.73
C ALA A 209 21.41 -9.19 23.55
N VAL A 210 22.61 -9.76 23.78
CA VAL A 210 23.37 -10.48 22.74
C VAL A 210 22.63 -11.71 22.22
N ASN A 211 21.97 -12.46 23.11
CA ASN A 211 21.21 -13.65 22.74
C ASN A 211 19.98 -13.29 21.88
N ILE A 212 19.29 -12.20 22.19
CA ILE A 212 18.19 -11.69 21.36
C ILE A 212 18.72 -11.19 19.99
N ILE A 213 19.86 -10.51 19.96
CA ILE A 213 20.46 -10.03 18.70
C ILE A 213 20.78 -11.20 17.77
N THR A 214 21.39 -12.25 18.31
CA THR A 214 21.94 -13.38 17.54
C THR A 214 20.95 -14.53 17.34
N GLY A 215 19.86 -14.57 18.11
CA GLY A 215 18.99 -15.74 18.22
C GLY A 215 19.62 -16.90 19.01
N GLY A 216 20.75 -16.67 19.67
CA GLY A 216 21.55 -17.68 20.36
C GLY A 216 21.24 -17.84 21.85
N THR A 217 22.14 -18.55 22.52
CA THR A 217 22.14 -18.81 23.99
C THR A 217 23.57 -18.75 24.53
N SER A 218 24.34 -17.73 24.14
CA SER A 218 25.67 -17.48 24.69
C SER A 218 25.59 -17.23 26.19
N ASP A 219 26.59 -17.71 26.92
CA ASP A 219 26.81 -17.54 28.36
C ASP A 219 28.02 -16.60 28.52
N LEU A 220 27.76 -15.31 28.69
CA LEU A 220 28.79 -14.27 28.81
C LEU A 220 29.11 -13.95 30.26
N ASP A 221 28.22 -14.24 31.20
CA ASP A 221 28.44 -14.01 32.62
C ASP A 221 29.06 -15.20 33.38
N GLY A 222 29.07 -16.38 32.75
CA GLY A 222 29.70 -17.61 33.23
C GLY A 222 28.85 -18.36 34.25
N ASP A 223 27.56 -18.09 34.36
CA ASP A 223 26.65 -18.76 35.29
C ASP A 223 26.17 -20.14 34.81
N GLY A 224 26.51 -20.52 33.57
CA GLY A 224 26.13 -21.78 32.95
C GLY A 224 24.75 -21.79 32.31
N GLN A 225 24.08 -20.64 32.24
CA GLN A 225 22.81 -20.41 31.56
C GLN A 225 23.04 -19.53 30.33
N GLY A 226 22.19 -19.68 29.31
CA GLY A 226 22.19 -18.83 28.12
C GLY A 226 20.78 -18.31 27.89
N ALA A 227 20.36 -17.36 28.71
CA ALA A 227 18.98 -16.91 28.71
C ALA A 227 18.65 -16.13 27.43
N ASN A 228 17.56 -16.50 26.77
CA ASN A 228 17.04 -15.77 25.62
C ASN A 228 15.51 -15.65 25.75
N PRO A 229 14.99 -14.51 26.24
CA PRO A 229 13.56 -14.23 26.28
C PRO A 229 13.02 -13.76 24.92
N GLY A 230 13.90 -13.55 23.92
CA GLY A 230 13.50 -13.28 22.55
C GLY A 230 12.85 -14.49 21.89
N ASP A 231 12.58 -14.39 20.59
CA ASP A 231 11.90 -15.44 19.84
C ASP A 231 12.85 -16.52 19.28
N GLY A 232 14.15 -16.41 19.55
CA GLY A 232 15.19 -17.34 19.12
C GLY A 232 15.57 -17.23 17.64
N TYR A 233 15.04 -16.27 16.89
CA TYR A 233 15.40 -16.08 15.47
C TYR A 233 16.57 -15.12 15.26
N GLY A 234 16.64 -14.09 16.11
CA GLY A 234 17.70 -13.09 16.08
C GLY A 234 17.31 -11.81 15.34
N ALA A 235 17.52 -10.66 15.96
CA ALA A 235 17.29 -9.35 15.33
C ALA A 235 18.14 -9.16 14.06
N MET A 236 19.38 -9.67 14.03
CA MET A 236 20.23 -9.62 12.83
C MET A 236 19.66 -10.44 11.67
N THR A 237 19.01 -11.56 11.96
CA THR A 237 18.35 -12.40 10.96
C THR A 237 17.16 -11.67 10.37
N TYR A 238 16.33 -11.02 11.20
CA TYR A 238 15.24 -10.17 10.72
C TYR A 238 15.74 -9.01 9.83
N ALA A 239 16.80 -8.31 10.23
CA ALA A 239 17.39 -7.24 9.43
C ALA A 239 17.90 -7.75 8.06
N SER A 240 18.54 -8.92 8.05
CA SER A 240 19.02 -9.57 6.83
C SER A 240 17.88 -10.00 5.92
N ASP A 241 16.79 -10.53 6.49
CA ASP A 241 15.58 -10.91 5.74
C ASP A 241 14.93 -9.68 5.11
N VAL A 242 14.76 -8.57 5.86
CA VAL A 242 14.25 -7.32 5.29
C VAL A 242 15.12 -6.86 4.13
N ALA A 243 16.45 -6.86 4.28
CA ALA A 243 17.35 -6.43 3.22
C ALA A 243 17.26 -7.32 1.96
N ALA A 244 17.18 -8.63 2.14
CA ALA A 244 17.07 -9.57 1.03
C ALA A 244 15.73 -9.43 0.29
N ILE A 245 14.62 -9.35 1.03
CA ILE A 245 13.28 -9.24 0.45
C ILE A 245 13.09 -7.86 -0.22
N ALA A 246 13.52 -6.78 0.44
CA ALA A 246 13.45 -5.43 -0.12
C ALA A 246 14.29 -5.31 -1.40
N GLY A 247 15.47 -5.94 -1.45
CA GLY A 247 16.28 -6.01 -2.67
C GLY A 247 15.56 -6.68 -3.84
N ALA A 248 14.64 -7.62 -3.59
CA ALA A 248 13.82 -8.25 -4.62
C ALA A 248 12.71 -7.33 -5.16
N VAL A 249 12.28 -6.32 -4.40
CA VAL A 249 11.33 -5.28 -4.84
C VAL A 249 11.95 -4.35 -5.90
N GLY A 250 13.29 -4.35 -6.03
CA GLY A 250 14.03 -3.53 -6.98
C GLY A 250 14.24 -2.10 -6.47
N VAL A 251 14.21 -1.11 -7.37
CA VAL A 251 14.57 0.29 -7.07
C VAL A 251 13.78 0.87 -5.89
N LEU A 252 12.52 0.49 -5.72
CA LEU A 252 11.69 0.96 -4.60
C LEU A 252 12.19 0.44 -3.23
N GLY A 253 12.85 -0.72 -3.20
CA GLY A 253 13.33 -1.34 -1.97
C GLY A 253 14.82 -1.15 -1.69
N GLU A 254 15.58 -0.48 -2.56
CA GLU A 254 17.04 -0.29 -2.38
C GLU A 254 17.37 0.47 -1.09
N ASP A 255 16.69 1.58 -0.84
CA ASP A 255 16.91 2.40 0.36
C ASP A 255 16.47 1.67 1.64
N LEU A 256 15.38 0.88 1.56
CA LEU A 256 14.93 0.05 2.67
C LEU A 256 15.95 -1.04 2.99
N ALA A 257 16.49 -1.70 1.95
CA ALA A 257 17.52 -2.73 2.13
C ALA A 257 18.79 -2.17 2.75
N ALA A 258 19.24 -1.00 2.29
CA ALA A 258 20.38 -0.31 2.86
C ALA A 258 20.15 0.08 4.34
N SER A 259 18.95 0.57 4.66
CA SER A 259 18.58 0.94 6.04
C SER A 259 18.57 -0.29 6.97
N ALA A 260 18.01 -1.41 6.51
CA ALA A 260 18.01 -2.67 7.27
C ALA A 260 19.44 -3.19 7.52
N MET A 261 20.32 -3.10 6.53
CA MET A 261 21.75 -3.44 6.73
C MET A 261 22.44 -2.51 7.73
N GLY A 262 22.08 -1.22 7.76
CA GLY A 262 22.56 -0.28 8.79
C GLY A 262 22.12 -0.66 10.22
N VAL A 263 20.90 -1.18 10.37
CA VAL A 263 20.45 -1.77 11.65
C VAL A 263 21.29 -3.00 12.00
N ASN A 264 21.53 -3.90 11.04
CA ASN A 264 22.37 -5.09 11.25
C ASN A 264 23.80 -4.73 11.72
N ASP A 265 24.42 -3.73 11.10
CA ASP A 265 25.75 -3.24 11.50
C ASP A 265 25.73 -2.64 12.93
N SER A 266 24.67 -1.92 13.27
CA SER A 266 24.48 -1.37 14.62
C SER A 266 24.33 -2.48 15.67
N LEU A 267 23.56 -3.52 15.35
CA LEU A 267 23.38 -4.70 16.20
C LEU A 267 24.72 -5.44 16.43
N GLN A 268 25.53 -5.62 15.38
CA GLN A 268 26.86 -6.19 15.53
C GLN A 268 27.77 -5.32 16.43
N GLY A 269 27.70 -3.99 16.30
CA GLY A 269 28.43 -3.06 17.18
C GLY A 269 28.06 -3.21 18.66
N ILE A 270 26.78 -3.48 18.97
CA ILE A 270 26.32 -3.78 20.32
C ILE A 270 26.94 -5.09 20.82
N VAL A 271 26.90 -6.16 20.03
CA VAL A 271 27.51 -7.46 20.39
C VAL A 271 28.99 -7.30 20.70
N ASP A 272 29.74 -6.60 19.84
CA ASP A 272 31.17 -6.36 20.04
C ASP A 272 31.45 -5.54 21.30
N THR A 273 30.58 -4.56 21.61
CA THR A 273 30.70 -3.71 22.80
C THR A 273 30.39 -4.49 24.07
N VAL A 274 29.38 -5.35 24.07
CA VAL A 274 29.05 -6.21 25.22
C VAL A 274 30.16 -7.23 25.49
N ASN A 275 30.74 -7.84 24.45
CA ASN A 275 31.88 -8.75 24.60
C ASN A 275 33.11 -8.05 25.22
N GLN A 276 33.32 -6.77 24.90
CA GLN A 276 34.35 -5.94 25.55
C GLN A 276 34.01 -5.65 27.02
N ALA A 277 32.73 -5.43 27.35
CA ALA A 277 32.29 -5.27 28.73
C ALA A 277 32.56 -6.53 29.57
N ALA A 278 32.17 -7.71 29.08
CA ALA A 278 32.43 -8.99 29.75
C ALA A 278 33.94 -9.23 29.96
N SER A 279 34.76 -8.96 28.93
CA SER A 279 36.22 -9.04 29.02
C SER A 279 36.80 -8.09 30.07
N ALA A 280 36.26 -6.87 30.18
CA ALA A 280 36.69 -5.89 31.17
C ALA A 280 36.34 -6.34 32.61
N VAL A 281 35.17 -6.93 32.83
CA VAL A 281 34.79 -7.51 34.13
C VAL A 281 35.73 -8.66 34.50
N ALA A 282 36.03 -9.57 33.56
CA ALA A 282 36.96 -10.67 33.78
C ALA A 282 38.38 -10.18 34.13
N ALA A 283 38.78 -9.02 33.61
CA ALA A 283 40.04 -8.34 33.93
C ALA A 283 39.99 -7.51 35.23
N GLY A 284 38.85 -7.45 35.93
CA GLY A 284 38.66 -6.68 37.16
C GLY A 284 38.53 -5.16 36.95
N SER A 285 38.08 -4.72 35.78
CA SER A 285 37.96 -3.30 35.41
C SER A 285 36.50 -2.85 35.29
N ASP A 286 35.85 -2.61 36.42
CA ASP A 286 34.45 -2.15 36.49
C ASP A 286 34.24 -0.80 35.78
N THR A 287 35.26 0.06 35.78
CA THR A 287 35.17 1.36 35.09
C THR A 287 35.09 1.19 33.57
N ALA A 288 35.89 0.29 33.01
CA ALA A 288 35.85 0.00 31.58
C ALA A 288 34.55 -0.74 31.22
N ALA A 289 34.15 -1.74 32.01
CA ALA A 289 32.89 -2.46 31.81
C ALA A 289 31.70 -1.50 31.79
N ARG A 290 31.64 -0.55 32.73
CA ARG A 290 30.59 0.48 32.76
C ARG A 290 30.57 1.35 31.52
N SER A 291 31.74 1.77 31.02
CA SER A 291 31.82 2.55 29.79
C SER A 291 31.28 1.79 28.58
N PHE A 292 31.59 0.49 28.48
CA PHE A 292 31.10 -0.36 27.40
C PHE A 292 29.60 -0.61 27.51
N ILE A 293 29.08 -0.95 28.69
CA ILE A 293 27.62 -1.13 28.90
C ILE A 293 26.85 0.15 28.58
N HIS A 294 27.36 1.32 28.97
CA HIS A 294 26.74 2.60 28.61
C HIS A 294 26.71 2.83 27.09
N SER A 295 27.81 2.52 26.41
CA SER A 295 27.89 2.61 24.94
C SER A 295 26.91 1.65 24.25
N ALA A 296 26.81 0.41 24.72
CA ALA A 296 25.87 -0.59 24.21
C ALA A 296 24.41 -0.15 24.41
N ALA A 297 24.09 0.41 25.57
CA ALA A 297 22.75 0.93 25.87
C ALA A 297 22.36 2.07 24.91
N ASN A 298 23.25 3.02 24.64
CA ASN A 298 22.98 4.09 23.68
C ASN A 298 22.81 3.55 22.24
N GLN A 299 23.73 2.68 21.80
CA GLN A 299 23.64 2.03 20.48
C GLN A 299 22.34 1.23 20.31
N SER A 300 21.85 0.58 21.37
CA SER A 300 20.59 -0.17 21.33
C SER A 300 19.36 0.71 21.11
N MET A 301 19.35 1.94 21.64
CA MET A 301 18.27 2.90 21.40
C MET A 301 18.30 3.38 19.95
N ASP A 302 19.50 3.68 19.43
CA ASP A 302 19.68 4.08 18.03
C ASP A 302 19.26 2.97 17.07
N ALA A 303 19.64 1.71 17.36
CA ALA A 303 19.25 0.54 16.56
C ALA A 303 17.74 0.30 16.58
N SER A 304 17.08 0.43 17.74
CA SER A 304 15.62 0.32 17.85
C SER A 304 14.91 1.43 17.07
N SER A 305 15.34 2.68 17.19
CA SER A 305 14.76 3.77 16.41
C SER A 305 14.98 3.61 14.90
N ALA A 306 16.13 3.06 14.49
CA ALA A 306 16.40 2.77 13.09
C ALA A 306 15.53 1.60 12.58
N ALA A 307 15.27 0.58 13.41
CA ALA A 307 14.34 -0.50 13.09
C ALA A 307 12.90 0.01 12.90
N ASP A 308 12.43 0.94 13.74
CA ASP A 308 11.14 1.61 13.55
C ASP A 308 11.08 2.34 12.20
N GLY A 309 12.16 3.06 11.86
CA GLY A 309 12.28 3.73 10.56
C GLY A 309 12.24 2.76 9.38
N VAL A 310 12.90 1.59 9.50
CA VAL A 310 12.83 0.50 8.51
C VAL A 310 11.40 -0.01 8.38
N TYR A 311 10.69 -0.22 9.48
CA TYR A 311 9.31 -0.68 9.45
C TYR A 311 8.37 0.35 8.80
N MET A 312 8.46 1.64 9.16
CA MET A 312 7.66 2.69 8.52
C MET A 312 7.95 2.80 7.02
N ALA A 313 9.22 2.69 6.61
CA ALA A 313 9.60 2.70 5.20
C ALA A 313 9.05 1.46 4.47
N ALA A 314 9.03 0.29 5.13
CA ALA A 314 8.43 -0.92 4.58
C ALA A 314 6.92 -0.79 4.35
N GLN A 315 6.19 -0.12 5.24
CA GLN A 315 4.77 0.18 5.03
C GLN A 315 4.57 1.09 3.81
N GLY A 316 5.47 2.06 3.61
CA GLY A 316 5.48 2.95 2.45
C GLY A 316 5.66 2.25 1.10
N LEU A 317 6.20 1.02 1.06
CA LEU A 317 6.23 0.22 -0.17
C LEU A 317 4.83 -0.21 -0.63
N GLY A 318 3.89 -0.26 0.30
CA GLY A 318 2.54 -0.74 0.12
C GLY A 318 1.52 0.35 -0.19
N GLU A 319 1.86 1.29 -1.07
CA GLU A 319 0.95 2.33 -1.55
C GLU A 319 0.06 1.83 -2.69
N TYR A 320 -1.23 2.16 -2.64
CA TYR A 320 -2.14 2.03 -3.77
C TYR A 320 -2.16 3.33 -4.56
N THR A 321 -1.62 3.32 -5.77
CA THR A 321 -1.79 4.43 -6.71
C THR A 321 -3.11 4.27 -7.45
N LEU A 322 -4.08 5.12 -7.12
CA LEU A 322 -5.41 5.09 -7.70
C LEU A 322 -5.39 5.73 -9.08
N HIS A 323 -6.06 5.09 -10.03
CA HIS A 323 -6.26 5.58 -11.39
C HIS A 323 -7.65 5.19 -11.90
N ILE A 324 -8.11 5.87 -12.94
CA ILE A 324 -9.36 5.50 -13.62
C ILE A 324 -9.16 4.10 -14.24
N PRO A 325 -10.06 3.14 -13.98
CA PRO A 325 -9.96 1.82 -14.60
C PRO A 325 -9.93 1.96 -16.13
N PRO A 326 -9.14 1.15 -16.84
CA PRO A 326 -9.18 1.16 -18.30
C PRO A 326 -10.60 0.85 -18.74
N GLU A 327 -11.19 1.72 -19.58
CA GLU A 327 -12.48 1.42 -20.20
C GLU A 327 -12.35 0.06 -20.90
N GLU A 328 -13.18 -0.92 -20.52
CA GLU A 328 -13.33 -2.10 -21.36
C GLU A 328 -13.62 -1.63 -22.79
N PRO A 329 -13.03 -2.24 -23.82
CA PRO A 329 -13.34 -1.87 -25.18
C PRO A 329 -14.86 -1.97 -25.34
N SER A 330 -15.52 -0.81 -25.46
CA SER A 330 -16.96 -0.74 -25.71
C SER A 330 -17.28 -1.75 -26.79
N VAL A 331 -18.01 -2.81 -26.46
CA VAL A 331 -18.49 -3.76 -27.46
C VAL A 331 -19.37 -2.97 -28.42
N GLY A 332 -18.78 -2.57 -29.54
CA GLY A 332 -19.28 -1.51 -30.40
C GLY A 332 -18.57 -0.19 -30.14
N ASP A 333 -17.43 0.00 -30.82
CA ASP A 333 -16.89 1.34 -31.06
C ASP A 333 -18.01 2.21 -31.67
N PRO A 334 -18.49 3.27 -30.99
CA PRO A 334 -19.60 4.09 -31.47
C PRO A 334 -19.25 4.81 -32.78
N THR A 335 -17.97 4.91 -33.13
CA THR A 335 -17.55 5.44 -34.43
C THR A 335 -17.87 4.48 -35.58
N VAL A 336 -17.97 3.16 -35.34
CA VAL A 336 -18.30 2.18 -36.40
C VAL A 336 -19.74 2.36 -36.90
N PRO A 337 -20.79 2.43 -36.06
CA PRO A 337 -22.13 2.82 -36.49
C PRO A 337 -22.18 4.20 -37.14
N GLN A 338 -21.42 5.18 -36.62
CA GLN A 338 -21.39 6.54 -37.17
C GLN A 338 -20.75 6.59 -38.57
N MET A 339 -19.66 5.86 -38.80
CA MET A 339 -19.02 5.71 -40.10
C MET A 339 -19.90 4.90 -41.08
N ALA A 340 -20.63 3.89 -40.59
CA ALA A 340 -21.62 3.18 -41.39
C ALA A 340 -22.78 4.10 -41.81
N MET A 341 -23.25 4.97 -40.91
CA MET A 341 -24.29 5.95 -41.23
C MET A 341 -23.78 7.02 -42.21
N ALA A 342 -22.56 7.53 -42.02
CA ALA A 342 -21.94 8.49 -42.92
C ALA A 342 -21.72 7.93 -44.33
N SER A 343 -21.27 6.68 -44.44
CA SER A 343 -21.10 5.99 -45.73
C SER A 343 -22.42 5.71 -46.43
N LEU A 344 -23.48 5.37 -45.68
CA LEU A 344 -24.84 5.23 -46.23
C LEU A 344 -25.35 6.56 -46.78
N ILE A 345 -25.18 7.66 -46.03
CA ILE A 345 -25.57 9.01 -46.47
C ILE A 345 -24.81 9.40 -47.74
N ALA A 346 -23.48 9.19 -47.76
CA ALA A 346 -22.66 9.46 -48.95
C ALA A 346 -23.10 8.63 -50.16
N GLY A 347 -23.43 7.35 -49.97
CA GLY A 347 -23.97 6.47 -51.00
C GLY A 347 -25.32 6.94 -51.54
N MET A 348 -26.23 7.38 -50.68
CA MET A 348 -27.52 7.94 -51.09
C MET A 348 -27.36 9.23 -51.90
N VAL A 349 -26.44 10.11 -51.50
CA VAL A 349 -26.11 11.32 -52.25
C VAL A 349 -25.57 10.97 -53.65
N LEU A 350 -24.63 10.02 -53.74
CA LEU A 350 -24.09 9.58 -55.02
C LEU A 350 -25.15 8.96 -55.94
N LEU A 351 -26.05 8.12 -55.41
CA LEU A 351 -27.15 7.55 -56.18
C LEU A 351 -28.13 8.60 -56.69
N ALA A 352 -28.48 9.58 -55.85
CA ALA A 352 -29.37 10.68 -56.24
C ALA A 352 -28.75 11.54 -57.35
N PHE A 353 -27.48 11.92 -57.21
CA PHE A 353 -26.76 12.70 -58.23
C PHE A 353 -26.54 11.90 -59.52
N GLY A 354 -26.12 10.64 -59.43
CA GLY A 354 -25.95 9.75 -60.59
C GLY A 354 -27.24 9.52 -61.37
N GLY A 355 -28.35 9.30 -60.65
CA GLY A 355 -29.69 9.19 -61.25
C GLY A 355 -30.09 10.45 -62.01
N LEU A 356 -29.81 11.64 -61.45
CA LEU A 356 -30.12 12.93 -62.06
C LEU A 356 -29.33 13.16 -63.36
N VAL A 357 -28.04 12.78 -63.38
CA VAL A 357 -27.19 12.85 -64.57
C VAL A 357 -27.69 11.90 -65.67
N VAL A 358 -28.01 10.65 -65.32
CA VAL A 358 -28.52 9.65 -66.29
C VAL A 358 -29.88 10.07 -66.85
N PHE A 359 -30.79 10.57 -66.01
CA PHE A 359 -32.11 11.01 -66.44
C PHE A 359 -32.04 12.21 -67.41
N ARG A 360 -31.11 13.13 -67.18
CA ARG A 360 -30.85 14.26 -68.06
C ARG A 360 -30.32 13.82 -69.43
N ASN A 361 -29.42 12.84 -69.49
CA ASN A 361 -28.90 12.29 -70.74
C ASN A 361 -29.94 11.50 -71.56
N ARG A 362 -30.94 10.89 -70.91
CA ARG A 362 -32.04 10.23 -71.64
C ARG A 362 -32.98 11.23 -72.30
N ARG A 363 -33.29 12.35 -71.63
CA ARG A 363 -34.16 13.40 -72.22
C ARG A 363 -33.52 14.11 -73.42
N SER A 364 -32.19 14.25 -73.47
CA SER A 364 -31.53 14.89 -74.61
C SER A 364 -31.47 14.01 -75.87
N ARG A 365 -31.76 12.71 -75.77
CA ARG A 365 -31.79 11.78 -76.92
C ARG A 365 -33.18 11.55 -77.51
N THR A 366 -34.25 11.97 -76.84
CA THR A 366 -35.63 11.81 -77.35
C THR A 366 -36.11 13.01 -78.18
N THR A 367 -35.26 14.02 -78.38
CA THR A 367 -35.57 15.22 -79.18
C THR A 367 -34.57 15.44 -80.32
N ALA A 368 -33.98 14.35 -80.84
CA ALA A 368 -33.20 14.35 -82.08
C ALA A 368 -33.99 13.68 -83.19
#